data_AF-A0A7Z7IDG3-F1
#
_entry.id   AF-A0A7Z7IDG3-F1
#
_cell.length_a   1.000
_cell.length_b   1.000
_cell.length_c   1.000
_cell.angle_alpha   90.00
_cell.angle_beta   90.00
_cell.angle_gamma   90.00
#
_symmetry.space_group_name_H-M   'P 1'
#
loop_
_entity.id
_entity.type
_entity.pdbx_description
1 polymer ?
#
loop_
_entity_poly.entity_id
_entity_poly.type
_entity_poly.pdbx_seq_one_letter_code
_entity_poly.pdbx_strand_id
1 'polypeptide(L)'
;MARTGRPIKDFEAKAHAVEENGFPRSDVFPWWRKFHQLQQGCRRRDGIENELTFADYMQKVREAGMNSPADIGTARGKFQLGRVGDSGNYTVDGCRFVTREVNTSEAYANGRYENKKRITAQVLRERFTGQTKYSSDHCQAVSEAHSKAFTVTSPAGVTYVGKNLKEFCRDFDLNGGTMGQVLLGKARAHKGWTGAYDDAPEELIGIAGGCN
;
A
#
# COMPACT_ATOMS: atom_id res chain seq x y z
N MET A 1 -27.13 -3.65 22.54
CA MET A 1 -27.72 -2.49 21.84
C MET A 1 -27.64 -2.73 20.35
N ALA A 2 -28.76 -2.96 19.66
CA ALA A 2 -28.78 -3.11 18.21
C ALA A 2 -28.48 -1.74 17.57
N ARG A 3 -27.43 -1.65 16.74
CA ARG A 3 -27.14 -0.43 15.99
C ARG A 3 -28.28 -0.23 14.97
N THR A 4 -29.14 0.75 15.19
CA THR A 4 -30.12 1.17 14.18
C THR A 4 -29.36 1.59 12.93
N GLY A 5 -29.45 0.79 11.87
CA GLY A 5 -28.75 1.07 10.61
C GLY A 5 -29.19 2.42 10.03
N ARG A 6 -28.29 3.12 9.34
CA ARG A 6 -28.66 4.33 8.61
C ARG A 6 -29.73 3.98 7.55
N PRO A 7 -30.77 4.82 7.38
CA PRO A 7 -31.78 4.59 6.36
C PRO A 7 -31.15 4.55 4.97
N ILE A 8 -31.63 3.65 4.12
CA ILE A 8 -31.22 3.57 2.72
C ILE A 8 -31.82 4.77 2.00
N LYS A 9 -30.98 5.64 1.41
CA LYS A 9 -31.46 6.69 0.49
C LYS A 9 -32.20 6.06 -0.68
N ASP A 10 -33.32 6.64 -1.09
CA ASP A 10 -34.10 6.21 -2.26
C ASP A 10 -34.55 4.74 -2.17
N PHE A 11 -35.02 4.33 -0.98
CA PHE A 11 -35.47 2.96 -0.73
C PHE A 11 -36.53 2.50 -1.74
N GLU A 12 -37.51 3.35 -2.06
CA GLU A 12 -38.60 3.03 -3.00
C GLU A 12 -38.09 2.73 -4.41
N ALA A 13 -37.18 3.54 -4.95
CA ALA A 13 -36.58 3.29 -6.27
C ALA A 13 -35.77 1.98 -6.29
N LYS A 14 -35.08 1.65 -5.18
CA LYS A 14 -34.34 0.39 -5.04
C LYS A 14 -35.26 -0.81 -4.89
N ALA A 15 -36.39 -0.63 -4.20
CA ALA A 15 -37.41 -1.66 -4.06
C ALA A 15 -38.04 -2.01 -5.40
N HIS A 16 -38.40 -1.00 -6.18
CA HIS A 16 -38.89 -1.17 -7.54
C HIS A 16 -37.90 -1.95 -8.41
N ALA A 17 -36.62 -1.56 -8.42
CA ALA A 17 -35.59 -2.26 -9.19
C ALA A 17 -35.42 -3.74 -8.82
N VAL A 18 -35.64 -4.09 -7.54
CA VAL A 18 -35.57 -5.48 -7.06
C VAL A 18 -36.81 -6.27 -7.49
N GLU A 19 -37.99 -5.68 -7.34
CA GLU A 19 -39.28 -6.28 -7.73
C GLU A 19 -39.38 -6.48 -9.26
N GLU A 20 -38.98 -5.50 -10.07
CA GLU A 20 -38.93 -5.59 -11.55
C GLU A 20 -38.02 -6.73 -12.06
N ASN A 21 -37.01 -7.08 -11.26
CA ASN A 21 -36.09 -8.18 -11.57
C ASN A 21 -36.52 -9.52 -10.96
N GLY A 22 -37.74 -9.60 -10.40
CA GLY A 22 -38.36 -10.83 -9.94
C GLY A 22 -37.96 -11.25 -8.52
N PHE A 23 -37.37 -10.35 -7.74
CA PHE A 23 -36.95 -10.62 -6.36
C PHE A 23 -37.94 -10.00 -5.35
N PRO A 24 -38.08 -10.57 -4.15
CA PRO A 24 -38.98 -10.03 -3.14
C PRO A 24 -38.45 -8.71 -2.58
N ARG A 25 -39.36 -7.79 -2.24
CA ARG A 25 -39.04 -6.49 -1.61
C ARG A 25 -38.18 -6.60 -0.36
N SER A 26 -38.28 -7.72 0.38
CA SER A 26 -37.47 -8.00 1.56
C SER A 26 -35.97 -8.06 1.25
N ASP A 27 -35.59 -8.37 0.00
CA ASP A 27 -34.19 -8.57 -0.40
C ASP A 27 -33.49 -7.28 -0.82
N VAL A 28 -34.18 -6.13 -0.79
CA VAL A 28 -33.63 -4.82 -1.14
C VAL A 28 -32.35 -4.53 -0.37
N PHE A 29 -32.35 -4.73 0.96
CA PHE A 29 -31.19 -4.42 1.77
C PHE A 29 -29.99 -5.35 1.48
N PRO A 30 -30.15 -6.69 1.44
CA PRO A 30 -29.10 -7.61 1.00
C PRO A 30 -28.48 -7.27 -0.36
N TRP A 31 -29.30 -7.02 -1.40
CA TRP A 31 -28.81 -6.67 -2.74
C TRP A 31 -28.11 -5.32 -2.75
N TRP A 32 -28.72 -4.31 -2.14
CA TRP A 32 -28.11 -2.97 -2.03
C TRP A 32 -26.77 -3.02 -1.29
N ARG A 33 -26.62 -3.87 -0.26
CA ARG A 33 -25.35 -4.05 0.44
C ARG A 33 -24.27 -4.60 -0.48
N LYS A 34 -24.58 -5.55 -1.37
CA LYS A 34 -23.63 -6.10 -2.35
C LYS A 34 -23.19 -5.04 -3.36
N PHE A 35 -24.16 -4.29 -3.90
CA PHE A 35 -23.87 -3.18 -4.81
C PHE A 35 -23.04 -2.06 -4.15
N HIS A 36 -23.35 -1.69 -2.92
CA HIS A 36 -22.58 -0.69 -2.18
C HIS A 36 -21.15 -1.16 -1.87
N GLN A 37 -20.96 -2.46 -1.59
CA GLN A 37 -19.62 -3.05 -1.44
C GLN A 37 -18.81 -2.95 -2.73
N LEU A 38 -19.44 -3.17 -3.90
CA LEU A 38 -18.81 -2.95 -5.20
C LEU A 38 -18.37 -1.48 -5.36
N GLN A 39 -19.27 -0.53 -5.11
CA GLN A 39 -18.95 0.91 -5.20
C GLN A 39 -17.78 1.31 -4.29
N GLN A 40 -17.77 0.81 -3.05
CA GLN A 40 -16.64 1.03 -2.13
C GLN A 40 -15.34 0.39 -2.62
N GLY A 41 -15.43 -0.78 -3.27
CA GLY A 41 -14.29 -1.47 -3.85
C GLY A 41 -13.65 -0.69 -5.00
N CYS A 42 -14.46 -0.09 -5.89
CA CYS A 42 -13.97 0.74 -6.98
C CYS A 42 -13.23 1.98 -6.47
N ARG A 43 -13.79 2.69 -5.49
CA ARG A 43 -13.15 3.88 -4.88
C ARG A 43 -11.76 3.64 -4.28
N ARG A 44 -11.41 2.39 -3.98
CA ARG A 44 -10.09 2.02 -3.42
C ARG A 44 -9.06 1.68 -4.50
N ARG A 45 -9.46 1.59 -5.77
CA ARG A 45 -8.59 1.23 -6.89
C ARG A 45 -8.44 2.45 -7.79
N ASP A 46 -7.20 2.86 -8.00
CA ASP A 46 -6.92 4.01 -8.87
C ASP A 46 -7.39 3.73 -10.31
N GLY A 47 -8.15 4.67 -10.88
CA GLY A 47 -8.60 4.63 -12.26
C GLY A 47 -9.70 3.62 -12.59
N ILE A 48 -10.44 3.11 -11.60
CA ILE A 48 -11.60 2.23 -11.83
C ILE A 48 -12.85 2.84 -11.22
N GLU A 49 -13.81 3.20 -12.06
CA GLU A 49 -15.11 3.72 -11.63
C GLU A 49 -16.23 2.70 -11.79
N ASN A 50 -17.31 2.91 -11.03
CA ASN A 50 -18.55 2.15 -11.17
C ASN A 50 -19.62 3.08 -11.75
N GLU A 51 -19.94 2.88 -13.03
CA GLU A 51 -20.95 3.65 -13.76
C GLU A 51 -22.33 2.98 -13.72
N LEU A 52 -22.42 1.77 -13.17
CA LEU A 52 -23.70 1.08 -13.00
C LEU A 52 -24.58 1.81 -11.99
N THR A 53 -25.85 1.97 -12.32
CA THR A 53 -26.89 2.23 -11.34
C THR A 53 -27.24 0.94 -10.57
N PHE A 54 -28.04 1.06 -9.50
CA PHE A 54 -28.53 -0.12 -8.80
C PHE A 54 -29.49 -0.95 -9.67
N ALA A 55 -30.26 -0.30 -10.55
CA ALA A 55 -31.15 -0.98 -11.49
C ALA A 55 -30.35 -1.80 -12.51
N ASP A 56 -29.29 -1.23 -13.10
CA ASP A 56 -28.40 -1.96 -14.02
C ASP A 56 -27.77 -3.17 -13.34
N TYR A 57 -27.33 -3.00 -12.09
CA TYR A 57 -26.80 -4.09 -11.30
C TYR A 57 -27.81 -5.23 -11.10
N MET A 58 -29.07 -4.91 -10.79
CA MET A 58 -30.13 -5.91 -10.62
C MET A 58 -30.49 -6.60 -11.94
N GLN A 59 -30.47 -5.88 -13.06
CA GLN A 59 -30.61 -6.49 -14.39
C GLN A 59 -29.49 -7.50 -14.65
N LYS A 60 -28.23 -7.15 -14.35
CA LYS A 60 -27.11 -8.11 -14.45
C LYS A 60 -27.28 -9.32 -13.53
N VAL A 61 -27.84 -9.13 -12.34
CA VAL A 61 -28.14 -10.24 -11.42
C VAL A 61 -29.12 -11.23 -12.05
N ARG A 62 -30.18 -10.72 -12.66
CA ARG A 62 -31.20 -11.51 -13.37
C ARG A 62 -30.63 -12.21 -14.60
N GLU A 63 -29.85 -11.51 -15.43
CA GLU A 63 -29.18 -12.08 -16.62
C GLU A 63 -28.28 -13.28 -16.26
N ALA A 64 -27.68 -13.25 -15.07
CA ALA A 64 -26.84 -14.33 -14.57
C ALA A 64 -27.60 -15.50 -13.93
N GLY A 65 -28.94 -15.42 -13.83
CA GLY A 65 -29.78 -16.45 -13.24
C GLY A 65 -29.55 -16.66 -11.73
N MET A 66 -29.08 -15.63 -11.01
CA MET A 66 -28.90 -15.71 -9.56
C MET A 66 -30.26 -15.58 -8.85
N ASN A 67 -30.45 -16.36 -7.78
CA ASN A 67 -31.71 -16.36 -7.03
C ASN A 67 -31.55 -15.71 -5.65
N SER A 68 -30.32 -15.57 -5.15
CA SER A 68 -30.06 -15.02 -3.83
C SER A 68 -28.82 -14.11 -3.79
N PRO A 69 -28.82 -13.05 -2.95
CA PRO A 69 -27.61 -12.27 -2.67
C PRO A 69 -26.44 -13.12 -2.13
N ALA A 70 -26.73 -14.28 -1.56
CA ALA A 70 -25.73 -15.24 -1.10
C ALA A 70 -24.96 -15.93 -2.23
N ASP A 71 -25.45 -15.84 -3.47
CA ASP A 71 -24.77 -16.36 -4.66
C ASP A 71 -23.57 -15.50 -5.06
N ILE A 72 -23.53 -14.24 -4.62
CA ILE A 72 -22.40 -13.33 -4.84
C ILE A 72 -21.38 -13.47 -3.71
N GLY A 73 -20.14 -13.82 -4.06
CA GLY A 73 -19.09 -13.97 -3.06
C GLY A 73 -17.72 -14.35 -3.59
N THR A 74 -16.82 -14.60 -2.66
CA THR A 74 -15.46 -15.06 -2.95
C THR A 74 -15.30 -16.57 -2.80
N ALA A 75 -16.32 -17.36 -2.45
CA ALA A 75 -16.18 -18.81 -2.39
C ALA A 75 -16.19 -19.45 -3.79
N ARG A 76 -15.81 -20.74 -3.87
CA ARG A 76 -15.90 -21.54 -5.11
C ARG A 76 -17.36 -21.62 -5.56
N GLY A 77 -17.62 -21.51 -6.86
CA GLY A 77 -18.97 -21.55 -7.46
C GLY A 77 -19.84 -20.30 -7.20
N LYS A 78 -19.33 -19.31 -6.48
CA LYS A 78 -20.03 -18.03 -6.26
C LYS A 78 -19.73 -17.06 -7.40
N PHE A 79 -20.71 -16.20 -7.69
CA PHE A 79 -20.63 -15.20 -8.72
C PHE A 79 -19.87 -13.95 -8.25
N GLN A 80 -19.19 -13.33 -9.19
CA GLN A 80 -18.48 -12.07 -9.07
C GLN A 80 -18.79 -11.21 -10.27
N LEU A 81 -18.95 -9.90 -10.06
CA LEU A 81 -19.06 -8.97 -11.17
C LEU A 81 -17.66 -8.76 -11.76
N GLY A 82 -17.42 -9.37 -12.93
CA GLY A 82 -16.19 -9.26 -13.70
C GLY A 82 -16.34 -8.17 -14.78
N ARG A 83 -15.21 -7.58 -15.18
CA ARG A 83 -15.13 -6.68 -16.35
C ARG A 83 -14.65 -7.49 -17.54
N VAL A 84 -15.24 -7.27 -18.70
CA VAL A 84 -14.84 -7.95 -19.94
C VAL A 84 -13.38 -7.57 -20.24
N GLY A 85 -12.49 -8.56 -20.34
CA GLY A 85 -11.05 -8.33 -20.55
C GLY A 85 -10.28 -7.79 -19.35
N ASP A 86 -10.89 -7.78 -18.15
CA ASP A 86 -10.31 -7.23 -16.90
C ASP A 86 -9.79 -5.78 -17.00
N SER A 87 -10.35 -4.99 -17.91
CA SER A 87 -9.97 -3.58 -18.16
C SER A 87 -11.21 -2.65 -18.07
N GLY A 88 -10.97 -1.33 -18.01
CA GLY A 88 -12.03 -0.32 -18.03
C GLY A 88 -12.87 -0.17 -16.75
N ASN A 89 -13.94 0.61 -16.85
CA ASN A 89 -14.91 0.84 -15.78
C ASN A 89 -15.98 -0.26 -15.75
N TYR A 90 -16.76 -0.32 -14.66
CA TYR A 90 -17.97 -1.13 -14.63
C TYR A 90 -19.09 -0.38 -15.34
N THR A 91 -19.37 -0.77 -16.58
CA THR A 91 -20.46 -0.24 -17.42
C THR A 91 -21.46 -1.35 -17.75
N VAL A 92 -22.65 -1.00 -18.24
CA VAL A 92 -23.70 -1.97 -18.58
C VAL A 92 -23.21 -3.01 -19.60
N ASP A 93 -22.39 -2.60 -20.57
CA ASP A 93 -21.87 -3.48 -21.62
C ASP A 93 -20.49 -4.08 -21.27
N GLY A 94 -19.74 -3.42 -20.38
CA GLY A 94 -18.38 -3.79 -20.00
C GLY A 94 -18.28 -4.77 -18.84
N CYS A 95 -19.39 -5.19 -18.25
CA CYS A 95 -19.38 -6.12 -17.12
C CYS A 95 -20.45 -7.20 -17.19
N ARG A 96 -20.18 -8.31 -16.51
CA ARG A 96 -21.12 -9.42 -16.34
C ARG A 96 -20.81 -10.17 -15.05
N PHE A 97 -21.80 -10.83 -14.50
CA PHE A 97 -21.54 -11.79 -13.45
C PHE A 97 -20.95 -13.06 -14.06
N VAL A 98 -19.82 -13.47 -13.52
CA VAL A 98 -19.13 -14.73 -13.85
C VAL A 98 -18.86 -15.47 -12.56
N THR A 99 -18.76 -16.80 -12.61
CA THR A 99 -18.34 -17.57 -11.44
C THR A 99 -16.89 -17.23 -11.09
N ARG A 100 -16.50 -17.45 -9.83
CA ARG A 100 -15.13 -17.21 -9.35
C ARG A 100 -14.10 -17.94 -10.21
N GLU A 101 -14.39 -19.14 -10.68
CA GLU A 101 -13.50 -19.95 -11.50
C GLU A 101 -13.27 -19.30 -12.87
N VAL A 102 -14.36 -18.86 -13.52
CA VAL A 102 -14.29 -18.18 -14.81
C VAL A 102 -13.53 -16.85 -14.66
N ASN A 103 -13.86 -16.03 -13.65
CA ASN A 103 -13.15 -14.78 -13.38
C ASN A 103 -11.64 -15.01 -13.12
N THR A 104 -11.31 -16.08 -12.39
CA THR A 104 -9.91 -16.44 -12.13
C THR A 104 -9.21 -16.85 -13.42
N SER A 105 -9.86 -17.67 -14.25
CA SER A 105 -9.33 -18.11 -15.54
C SER A 105 -9.11 -16.94 -16.50
N GLU A 106 -10.09 -16.03 -16.62
CA GLU A 106 -9.98 -14.80 -17.42
C GLU A 106 -8.84 -13.91 -16.91
N ALA A 107 -8.72 -13.74 -15.59
CA ALA A 107 -7.61 -12.97 -15.00
C ALA A 107 -6.23 -13.60 -15.26
N TYR A 108 -6.12 -14.92 -15.32
CA TYR A 108 -4.88 -15.59 -15.74
C TYR A 108 -4.58 -15.35 -17.22
N ALA A 109 -5.58 -15.49 -18.09
CA ALA A 109 -5.43 -15.23 -19.52
C ALA A 109 -5.02 -13.77 -19.82
N ASN A 110 -5.49 -12.83 -19.01
CA ASN A 110 -5.15 -11.40 -19.13
C ASN A 110 -3.85 -11.00 -18.40
N GLY A 111 -3.03 -11.95 -17.96
CA GLY A 111 -1.71 -11.67 -17.37
C GLY A 111 -1.74 -11.02 -15.98
N ARG A 112 -2.90 -10.90 -15.32
CA ARG A 112 -3.04 -10.23 -14.00
C ARG A 112 -2.11 -10.80 -12.94
N TYR A 113 -1.81 -12.09 -13.04
CA TYR A 113 -0.97 -12.80 -12.08
C TYR A 113 0.50 -12.86 -12.47
N GLU A 114 0.91 -12.42 -13.67
CA GLU A 114 2.33 -12.40 -14.06
C GLU A 114 3.14 -11.44 -13.19
N ASN A 115 2.59 -10.25 -12.92
CA ASN A 115 3.20 -9.29 -12.00
C ASN A 115 3.26 -9.83 -10.56
N LYS A 116 2.23 -10.56 -10.12
CA LYS A 116 2.25 -11.20 -8.79
C LYS A 116 3.26 -12.33 -8.70
N LYS A 117 3.43 -13.16 -9.74
CA LYS A 117 4.46 -14.20 -9.79
C LYS A 117 5.86 -13.60 -9.61
N ARG A 118 6.15 -12.45 -10.25
CA ARG A 118 7.42 -11.73 -10.03
C ARG A 118 7.61 -11.30 -8.57
N ILE A 119 6.60 -10.67 -7.98
CA ILE A 119 6.67 -10.20 -6.58
C ILE A 119 6.82 -11.40 -5.63
N THR A 120 6.02 -12.46 -5.79
CA THR A 120 6.08 -13.65 -4.94
C THR A 120 7.39 -14.41 -5.10
N ALA A 121 7.92 -14.55 -6.32
CA ALA A 121 9.22 -15.17 -6.57
C ALA A 121 10.37 -14.35 -5.95
N GLN A 122 10.30 -13.01 -6.02
CA GLN A 122 11.26 -12.13 -5.36
C GLN A 122 11.21 -12.30 -3.84
N VAL A 123 10.02 -12.21 -3.24
CA VAL A 123 9.84 -12.38 -1.78
C VAL A 123 10.28 -13.78 -1.32
N LEU A 124 9.98 -14.82 -2.09
CA LEU A 124 10.45 -16.18 -1.80
C LEU A 124 11.97 -16.28 -1.89
N ARG A 125 12.60 -15.70 -2.92
CA ARG A 125 14.07 -15.66 -3.05
C ARG A 125 14.70 -14.97 -1.85
N GLU A 126 14.23 -13.77 -1.49
CA GLU A 126 14.71 -13.02 -0.31
C GLU A 126 14.59 -13.83 0.98
N ARG A 127 13.49 -14.59 1.14
CA ARG A 127 13.26 -15.43 2.33
C ARG A 127 14.15 -16.67 2.38
N PHE A 128 14.41 -17.32 1.23
CA PHE A 128 15.19 -18.56 1.18
C PHE A 128 16.70 -18.33 1.18
N THR A 129 17.18 -17.25 0.55
CA THR A 129 18.62 -16.96 0.52
C THR A 129 19.09 -16.15 1.72
N GLY A 130 18.17 -15.60 2.52
CA GLY A 130 18.51 -14.63 3.58
C GLY A 130 19.10 -13.32 3.05
N GLN A 131 19.19 -13.16 1.72
CA GLN A 131 19.66 -11.95 1.06
C GLN A 131 18.48 -11.00 0.91
N THR A 132 18.33 -10.13 1.89
CA THR A 132 17.53 -8.93 1.77
C THR A 132 18.32 -7.88 0.98
N LYS A 133 17.65 -6.83 0.50
CA LYS A 133 18.31 -5.63 -0.03
C LYS A 133 19.37 -5.06 0.93
N TYR A 134 19.32 -5.39 2.22
CA TYR A 134 20.23 -4.86 3.24
C TYR A 134 21.30 -5.86 3.70
N SER A 135 21.20 -7.13 3.33
CA SER A 135 22.11 -8.20 3.80
C SER A 135 22.91 -8.86 2.68
N SER A 136 22.90 -8.28 1.47
CA SER A 136 23.83 -8.74 0.43
C SER A 136 25.24 -8.26 0.75
N ASP A 137 26.26 -9.10 0.53
CA ASP A 137 27.68 -8.75 0.67
C ASP A 137 28.02 -7.47 -0.09
N HIS A 138 27.36 -7.26 -1.23
CA HIS A 138 27.48 -6.03 -2.01
C HIS A 138 27.03 -4.79 -1.25
N CYS A 139 25.89 -4.84 -0.54
CA CYS A 139 25.43 -3.72 0.27
C CYS A 139 26.34 -3.47 1.48
N GLN A 140 26.91 -4.52 2.06
CA GLN A 140 27.89 -4.37 3.13
C GLN A 140 29.18 -3.71 2.61
N ALA A 141 29.72 -4.18 1.47
CA ALA A 141 30.90 -3.59 0.83
C ALA A 141 30.66 -2.13 0.43
N VAL A 142 29.49 -1.79 -0.13
CA VAL A 142 29.10 -0.41 -0.45
C VAL A 142 29.00 0.43 0.83
N SER A 143 28.39 -0.11 1.90
CA SER A 143 28.31 0.59 3.19
C SER A 143 29.69 0.85 3.78
N GLU A 144 30.60 -0.13 3.72
CA GLU A 144 31.98 0.00 4.19
C GLU A 144 32.74 1.04 3.36
N ALA A 145 32.64 0.98 2.03
CA ALA A 145 33.30 1.93 1.13
C ALA A 145 32.84 3.39 1.30
N HIS A 146 31.57 3.60 1.68
CA HIS A 146 31.02 4.93 1.95
C HIS A 146 31.09 5.35 3.42
N SER A 147 31.50 4.47 4.33
CA SER A 147 31.66 4.79 5.74
C SER A 147 32.92 5.63 5.95
N LYS A 148 32.79 6.74 6.69
CA LYS A 148 33.90 7.63 7.04
C LYS A 148 34.17 7.53 8.53
N ALA A 149 35.43 7.42 8.92
CA ALA A 149 35.81 7.43 10.31
C ALA A 149 35.52 8.80 10.93
N PHE A 150 34.93 8.81 12.13
CA PHE A 150 34.57 10.01 12.84
C PHE A 150 34.86 9.88 14.33
N THR A 151 35.11 11.03 14.94
CA THR A 151 35.26 11.20 16.38
C THR A 151 34.21 12.19 16.88
N VAL A 152 33.38 11.78 17.84
CA VAL A 152 32.32 12.61 18.45
C VAL A 152 32.43 12.65 19.96
N THR A 153 32.12 13.80 20.54
CA THR A 153 32.12 14.01 21.99
C THR A 153 30.70 14.25 22.46
N SER A 154 30.29 13.48 23.46
CA SER A 154 28.99 13.60 24.11
C SER A 154 28.86 14.89 24.93
N PRO A 155 27.63 15.31 25.29
CA PRO A 155 27.43 16.44 26.19
C PRO A 155 28.11 16.28 27.56
N ALA A 156 28.36 15.04 27.98
CA ALA A 156 29.05 14.70 29.22
C ALA A 156 30.59 14.70 29.08
N GLY A 157 31.13 15.01 27.89
CA GLY A 157 32.57 15.04 27.62
C GLY A 157 33.18 13.68 27.26
N VAL A 158 32.39 12.61 27.14
CA VAL A 158 32.86 11.28 26.71
C VAL A 158 33.03 11.23 25.19
N THR A 159 34.20 10.80 24.72
CA THR A 159 34.54 10.67 23.29
C THR A 159 34.24 9.27 22.75
N TYR A 160 33.67 9.21 21.54
CA TYR A 160 33.37 8.00 20.79
C TYR A 160 34.00 8.07 19.40
N VAL A 161 34.55 6.95 18.94
CA VAL A 161 35.13 6.81 17.60
C VAL A 161 34.34 5.74 16.84
N GLY A 162 33.95 6.03 15.60
CA GLY A 162 33.12 5.13 14.79
C GLY A 162 33.29 5.35 13.29
N LYS A 163 32.64 4.50 12.48
CA LYS A 163 32.62 4.63 11.00
C LYS A 163 31.20 4.74 10.42
N ASN A 164 30.20 4.23 11.13
CA ASN A 164 28.80 4.24 10.70
C ASN A 164 27.99 5.29 11.46
N LEU A 165 27.92 6.51 10.92
CA LEU A 165 27.23 7.62 11.59
C LEU A 165 25.73 7.33 11.79
N LYS A 166 25.09 6.61 10.87
CA LYS A 166 23.65 6.29 10.99
C LYS A 166 23.35 5.38 12.15
N GLU A 167 24.20 4.37 12.35
CA GLU A 167 24.09 3.44 13.48
C GLU A 167 24.32 4.18 14.80
N PHE A 168 25.39 4.96 14.88
CA PHE A 168 25.64 5.82 16.03
C PHE A 168 24.45 6.74 16.33
N CYS A 169 23.88 7.40 15.32
CA CYS A 169 22.72 8.26 15.51
C CYS A 169 21.48 7.50 15.98
N ARG A 170 21.28 6.25 15.56
CA ARG A 170 20.15 5.44 16.03
C ARG A 170 20.29 5.10 17.52
N ASP A 171 21.50 4.75 17.95
CA ASP A 171 21.77 4.29 19.31
C ASP A 171 21.65 5.43 20.35
N PHE A 172 21.90 6.67 19.93
CA PHE A 172 21.82 7.88 20.77
C PHE A 172 20.62 8.79 20.44
N ASP A 173 19.63 8.31 19.66
CA ASP A 173 18.45 9.07 19.22
C ASP A 173 18.79 10.44 18.59
N LEU A 174 19.76 10.45 17.68
CA LEU A 174 20.20 11.62 16.93
C LEU A 174 19.67 11.60 15.50
N ASN A 175 19.62 12.77 14.86
CA ASN A 175 19.29 12.86 13.44
C ASN A 175 20.59 12.82 12.63
N GLY A 176 20.73 11.83 11.74
CA GLY A 176 21.96 11.64 10.95
C GLY A 176 22.28 12.82 10.03
N GLY A 177 21.28 13.55 9.53
CA GLY A 177 21.48 14.71 8.69
C GLY A 177 22.11 15.87 9.46
N THR A 178 21.59 16.19 10.64
CA THR A 178 22.13 17.26 11.49
C THR A 178 23.49 16.90 12.06
N MET A 179 23.70 15.66 12.52
CA MET A 179 25.03 15.20 12.94
C MET A 179 26.05 15.25 11.79
N GLY A 180 25.63 14.95 10.55
CA GLY A 180 26.46 15.13 9.38
C GLY A 180 26.90 16.59 9.18
N GLN A 181 26.03 17.57 9.45
CA GLN A 181 26.41 18.99 9.43
C GLN A 181 27.39 19.34 10.55
N VAL A 182 27.24 18.75 11.74
CA VAL A 182 28.18 18.94 12.86
C VAL A 182 29.57 18.45 12.50
N LEU A 183 29.68 17.21 12.00
CA LEU A 183 30.96 16.61 11.62
C LEU A 183 31.65 17.32 10.45
N LEU A 184 30.89 18.00 9.59
CA LEU A 184 31.41 18.84 8.50
C LEU A 184 31.79 20.25 8.96
N GLY A 185 31.62 20.58 10.25
CA GLY A 185 31.87 21.92 10.79
C GLY A 185 30.80 22.97 10.41
N LYS A 186 29.70 22.57 9.76
CA LYS A 186 28.61 23.45 9.32
C LYS A 186 27.61 23.77 10.43
N ALA A 187 27.57 22.94 11.47
CA ALA A 187 26.81 23.17 12.70
C ALA A 187 27.73 22.99 13.90
N ARG A 188 27.52 23.76 14.97
CA ARG A 188 28.38 23.70 16.17
C ARG A 188 28.13 22.43 17.01
N ALA A 189 26.87 22.04 17.16
CA ALA A 189 26.46 20.86 17.92
C ALA A 189 25.05 20.40 17.52
N HIS A 190 24.70 19.15 17.86
CA HIS A 190 23.33 18.63 17.77
C HIS A 190 22.98 17.88 19.06
N LYS A 191 21.95 18.34 19.79
CA LYS A 191 21.62 17.83 21.14
C LYS A 191 22.85 17.79 22.09
N GLY A 192 23.73 18.77 21.98
CA GLY A 192 24.98 18.88 22.76
C GLY A 192 26.13 17.98 22.29
N TRP A 193 25.95 17.17 21.24
CA TRP A 193 27.02 16.38 20.63
C TRP A 193 27.84 17.22 19.65
N THR A 194 29.16 17.07 19.71
CA THR A 194 30.13 17.71 18.81
C THR A 194 31.03 16.65 18.17
N GLY A 195 31.81 16.98 17.14
CA GLY A 195 32.75 16.05 16.54
C GLY A 195 33.28 16.48 15.17
N ALA A 196 34.10 15.63 14.58
CA ALA A 196 34.66 15.80 13.23
C ALA A 196 34.86 14.44 12.54
N TYR A 197 34.94 14.44 11.21
CA TYR A 197 35.47 13.29 10.46
C TYR A 197 37.00 13.27 10.53
N ASP A 198 37.58 12.08 10.66
CA ASP A 198 39.04 11.92 10.78
C ASP A 198 39.77 12.23 9.45
N ASP A 199 39.05 12.18 8.32
CA ASP A 199 39.54 12.50 6.97
C ASP A 199 39.15 13.93 6.50
N ALA A 200 38.67 14.79 7.40
CA ALA A 200 38.28 16.14 7.01
C ALA A 200 39.52 16.96 6.60
N PRO A 201 39.55 17.58 5.40
CA PRO A 201 40.63 18.46 5.01
C PRO A 201 40.69 19.67 5.95
N GLU A 202 41.90 19.97 6.43
CA GLU A 202 42.20 20.97 7.47
C GLU A 202 41.62 22.37 7.14
N GLU A 203 41.47 22.67 5.85
CA GLU A 203 40.92 23.93 5.33
C GLU A 203 39.45 24.19 5.70
N LEU A 204 38.65 23.16 6.02
CA LEU A 204 37.24 23.31 6.39
C LEU A 204 37.02 23.63 7.88
N ILE A 205 38.05 23.51 8.72
CA ILE A 205 37.94 23.70 10.18
C ILE A 205 37.95 25.21 10.55
N GLY A 206 38.38 26.09 9.65
CA GLY A 206 38.69 27.50 9.95
C GLY A 206 37.53 28.52 9.94
N ILE A 207 36.29 28.17 9.58
CA ILE A 207 35.25 29.20 9.29
C ILE A 207 34.28 29.45 10.47
N ALA A 208 34.30 28.63 11.54
CA ALA A 208 33.31 28.74 12.63
C ALA A 208 33.53 29.90 13.64
N GLY A 209 34.58 30.72 13.45
CA GLY A 209 35.08 31.69 14.44
C GLY A 209 34.56 33.13 14.37
N GLY A 210 33.61 33.49 13.49
CA GLY A 210 33.26 34.91 13.30
C GLY A 210 31.80 35.19 12.94
N CYS A 211 30.89 35.15 13.93
CA CYS A 211 29.67 35.94 13.95
C CYS A 211 29.30 36.18 15.43
N ASN A 212 29.37 37.45 15.83
CA ASN A 212 28.86 37.99 17.10
C ASN A 212 27.33 37.93 17.14
#